data_AF-A0A661Y5I7-F1
#
_entry.id   AF-A0A661Y5I7-F1
#
_cell.length_a   1.000
_cell.length_b   1.000
_cell.length_c   1.000
_cell.angle_alpha   90.00
_cell.angle_beta   90.00
_cell.angle_gamma   90.00
#
_symmetry.space_group_name_H-M   'P 1'
#
loop_
_entity.id
_entity.type
_entity.pdbx_description
1 polymer ?
#
loop_
_entity_poly.entity_id
_entity_poly.type
_entity_poly.pdbx_seq_one_letter_code
_entity_poly.pdbx_strand_id
1 'polypeptide(L)' 'YGLLWEPMQAGNVFTVEPGIYIPEEGFGIRLEDDMVIQENGDPFNLMRNIPLEAEEIEELMNS' A
#
# COMPACT_ATOMS: atom_id res chain seq x y z
N TYR A 1 -2.40 -3.19 14.67
CA TYR A 1 -1.20 -2.45 14.23
C TYR A 1 0.01 -2.90 15.06
N GLY A 2 1.19 -2.97 14.45
CA GLY A 2 2.44 -3.33 15.13
C GLY A 2 2.87 -2.31 16.18
N LEU A 3 4.03 -2.52 16.80
CA LEU A 3 4.61 -1.63 17.82
C LEU A 3 5.16 -0.35 17.15
N LEU A 4 4.28 0.59 16.81
CA LEU A 4 4.63 1.81 16.05
C LEU A 4 5.39 2.87 16.86
N TRP A 5 5.54 2.66 18.16
CA TRP A 5 6.29 3.53 19.07
C TRP A 5 7.70 3.02 19.35
N GLU A 6 8.03 1.82 18.91
CA GLU A 6 9.38 1.27 18.98
C GLU A 6 10.12 1.52 17.66
N PRO A 7 11.46 1.57 17.67
CA PRO A 7 12.22 1.65 16.44
C PRO A 7 11.86 0.48 15.53
N MET A 8 11.52 0.80 14.29
CA MET A 8 11.29 -0.20 13.26
C MET A 8 12.56 -1.03 13.02
N GLN A 9 12.41 -2.35 12.87
CA GLN A 9 13.51 -3.30 12.69
C GLN A 9 13.39 -4.04 11.35
N ALA A 10 14.53 -4.46 10.81
CA ALA A 10 14.56 -5.30 9.62
C ALA A 10 13.75 -6.60 9.84
N GLY A 11 12.99 -7.01 8.83
CA GLY A 11 12.08 -8.15 8.90
C GLY A 11 10.67 -7.81 9.41
N ASN A 12 10.45 -6.63 9.99
CA ASN A 12 9.09 -6.18 10.29
C ASN A 12 8.31 -5.96 9.00
N VAL A 13 7.02 -6.29 9.03
CA VAL A 13 6.08 -6.09 7.92
C VAL A 13 4.99 -5.12 8.37
N PHE A 14 4.71 -4.13 7.53
CA PHE A 14 3.68 -3.12 7.76
C PHE A 14 2.85 -2.87 6.50
N THR A 15 1.59 -2.54 6.70
CA THR A 15 0.73 -1.98 5.66
C THR A 15 1.04 -0.48 5.48
N VAL A 16 1.08 -0.02 4.24
CA VAL A 16 1.06 1.41 3.89
C VAL A 16 -0.26 1.67 3.17
N GLU A 17 -1.22 2.28 3.88
CA GLU A 17 -2.64 2.25 3.50
C GLU A 17 -3.33 3.63 3.44
N PRO A 18 -2.83 4.62 2.68
CA PRO A 18 -3.51 5.91 2.55
C PRO A 18 -4.91 5.77 1.93
N GLY A 19 -5.87 6.51 2.49
CA GLY A 19 -7.24 6.55 1.98
C GLY A 19 -7.86 7.94 2.04
N ILE A 20 -8.75 8.21 1.08
CA ILE A 20 -9.60 9.40 1.01
C ILE A 20 -11.05 8.94 0.99
N TYR A 21 -11.87 9.58 1.81
CA TYR A 21 -13.30 9.29 1.95
C TYR A 21 -14.08 10.60 1.88
N ILE A 22 -15.06 10.68 0.98
CA ILE A 22 -15.94 11.84 0.77
C ILE A 22 -17.38 11.35 0.96
N PRO A 23 -17.90 11.34 2.20
CA PRO A 23 -19.21 10.78 2.52
C PRO A 23 -20.36 11.43 1.75
N GLU A 24 -20.30 12.74 1.52
CA GLU A 24 -21.32 13.52 0.81
C GLU A 24 -21.46 13.11 -0.66
N GLU A 25 -20.39 12.56 -1.25
CA GLU A 25 -20.37 12.03 -2.62
C GLU A 25 -20.56 10.51 -2.67
N GLY A 26 -20.64 9.84 -1.52
CA GLY A 26 -20.67 8.38 -1.45
C GLY A 26 -19.39 7.73 -1.99
N PHE A 27 -18.27 8.45 -1.96
CA PHE A 27 -17.02 8.07 -2.62
C PHE A 27 -15.92 7.77 -1.61
N GLY A 28 -15.11 6.74 -1.88
CA GLY A 28 -13.97 6.39 -1.05
C GLY A 28 -12.98 5.52 -1.80
N ILE A 29 -11.69 5.83 -1.65
CA ILE A 29 -10.57 5.08 -2.22
C ILE A 29 -9.54 4.87 -1.11
N ARG A 30 -9.00 3.65 -1.03
CA ARG A 30 -7.80 3.32 -0.24
C ARG A 30 -6.84 2.55 -1.13
N LEU A 31 -5.58 2.94 -1.14
CA LEU A 31 -4.49 2.19 -1.76
C LEU A 31 -3.65 1.59 -0.64
N GLU A 32 -3.33 0.30 -0.73
CA GLU A 32 -2.71 -0.44 0.37
C GLU A 32 -1.67 -1.44 -0.17
N ASP A 33 -0.45 -1.35 0.34
CA ASP A 33 0.65 -2.27 0.05
C ASP A 33 1.26 -2.84 1.32
N ASP A 34 1.72 -4.10 1.23
CA ASP A 34 2.50 -4.76 2.28
C ASP A 34 4.01 -4.54 2.05
N MET A 35 4.65 -3.87 3.02
CA MET A 35 6.06 -3.50 2.96
C MET A 35 6.87 -4.24 4.03
N VAL A 36 7.97 -4.90 3.63
CA VAL A 36 8.95 -5.48 4.57
C VAL A 36 10.17 -4.58 4.71
N ILE A 37 10.54 -4.27 5.95
CA ILE A 37 11.73 -3.47 6.23
C ILE A 37 12.99 -4.28 5.97
N GLN A 38 13.90 -3.71 5.20
CA GLN A 38 15.20 -4.32 4.88
C GLN A 38 16.28 -3.85 5.86
N GLU A 39 17.40 -4.58 5.93
CA GLU A 39 18.56 -4.14 6.72
C GLU A 39 19.14 -2.82 6.21
N ASN A 40 19.08 -2.58 4.90
CA ASN A 40 19.55 -1.37 4.23
C ASN A 40 18.62 -1.03 3.04
N GLY A 41 18.51 0.25 2.72
CA GLY A 41 17.70 0.74 1.60
C GLY A 41 16.22 0.87 1.93
N ASP A 42 15.40 1.06 0.90
CA ASP A 42 13.95 1.24 1.03
C ASP A 42 13.26 -0.09 1.42
N PRO A 43 12.10 -0.05 2.11
CA PRO A 43 11.30 -1.24 2.35
C PRO A 43 10.92 -1.94 1.04
N PHE A 44 10.93 -3.27 1.05
CA PHE A 44 10.56 -4.07 -0.12
C PHE A 44 9.05 -4.26 -0.17
N ASN A 45 8.45 -3.87 -1.29
CA ASN A 45 7.03 -4.02 -1.54
C ASN A 45 6.70 -5.46 -1.99
N LEU A 46 5.94 -6.18 -1.17
CA LEU A 46 5.49 -7.55 -1.42
C LEU A 46 4.37 -7.61 -2.47
N MET A 47 3.71 -6.49 -2.72
CA MET A 47 2.52 -6.33 -3.56
C MET A 47 2.82 -5.60 -4.90
N ARG A 48 4.08 -5.22 -5.15
CA ARG A 48 4.54 -4.40 -6.31
C ARG A 48 4.16 -4.84 -7.72
N ASN A 49 3.63 -6.06 -7.88
CA ASN A 49 3.19 -6.58 -9.19
C ASN A 49 1.66 -6.42 -9.38
N ILE A 50 0.96 -5.88 -8.40
CA ILE A 50 -0.46 -5.55 -8.50
C ILE A 50 -0.58 -4.19 -9.19
N PRO A 51 -1.41 -4.05 -10.24
CA PRO A 51 -1.65 -2.78 -10.91
C PRO A 51 -2.09 -1.68 -9.93
N LEU A 52 -1.50 -0.50 -10.07
CA LEU A 52 -1.80 0.67 -9.22
C LEU A 52 -2.35 1.85 -10.03
N GLU A 53 -1.78 2.07 -11.21
CA GLU A 53 -2.17 3.19 -12.07
C GLU A 53 -3.54 2.92 -12.70
N ALA A 54 -4.39 3.95 -12.72
CA ALA A 54 -5.76 3.83 -13.22
C ALA A 54 -5.80 3.33 -14.67
N GLU A 55 -4.88 3.79 -15.52
CA GLU A 55 -4.77 3.38 -16.92
C GLU A 55 -4.49 1.86 -17.04
N GLU A 56 -3.53 1.33 -16.27
CA GLU A 56 -3.21 -0.11 -16.27
C GLU A 56 -4.41 -0.96 -15.81
N ILE A 57 -5.11 -0.50 -14.76
CA ILE A 57 -6.31 -1.17 -14.25
C ILE A 57 -7.41 -1.19 -15.31
N GLU A 58 -7.68 -0.04 -15.95
CA GLU A 58 -8.69 0.09 -17.00
C GLU A 58 -8.36 -0.79 -18.21
N GLU A 59 -7.09 -0.86 -18.63
CA GLU A 59 -6.65 -1.74 -19.71
C GLU A 59 -6.93 -3.22 -19.39
N LEU A 60 -6.58 -3.68 -18.18
CA LEU A 60 -6.80 -5.07 -17.76
C LEU A 60 -8.28 -5.42 -17.60
N MET A 61 -9.12 -4.46 -17.22
CA MET A 61 -10.57 -4.68 -17.09
C MET A 61 -11.29 -4.77 -18.44
N ASN A 62 -10.74 -4.14 -19.48
CA ASN A 62 -11.37 -4.03 -20.79
C ASN A 62 -10.81 -5.02 -21.84
N SER A 63 -9.90 -5.92 -21.46
CA SER A 63 -9.37 -7.02 -22.28
C SER A 63 -10.26 -8.25 -22.28
#